data_AF-A0A7K2J9I6-F1
#
_entry.id   AF-A0A7K2J9I6-F1
#
_cell.length_a   1.000
_cell.length_b   1.000
_cell.length_c   1.000
_cell.angle_alpha   90.00
_cell.angle_beta   90.00
_cell.angle_gamma   90.00
#
_symmetry.space_group_name_H-M   'P 1'
#
loop_
_entity.id
_entity.type
_entity.pdbx_description
1 polymer ?
#
loop_
_entity_poly.entity_id
_entity_poly.type
_entity_poly.pdbx_seq_one_letter_code
_entity_poly.pdbx_strand_id
1 'polypeptide(L)'
;MLEALGRFQHVLRRPNGLSIALWNRSKSSAAQAEWWPCWEEDLSDILAAFLLQDIGGYRVVVNREVQLDRPGLSGRRTDIQIEVPAPPGSGHDPVRLVIECKGCWNSTLPTALERQLVDRYLDTPRTAGILLTGYFDCDRWTAAKRRSCPATHHTLESVDQHQQQQAHTQQALKGVPVAAFTLDCTLPSQGRRASPRRDGQP
;
A
#
# COMPACT_ATOMS: atom_id res chain seq x y z
N MET A 1 9.26 11.21 0.89
CA MET A 1 8.59 9.89 0.81
C MET A 1 7.23 9.96 0.12
N LEU A 2 6.29 10.81 0.55
CA LEU A 2 4.97 10.90 -0.10
C LEU A 2 5.06 11.15 -1.61
N GLU A 3 6.04 11.94 -2.07
CA GLU A 3 6.32 12.12 -3.50
C GLU A 3 6.74 10.82 -4.21
N ALA A 4 7.53 9.96 -3.55
CA ALA A 4 7.91 8.65 -4.10
C ALA A 4 6.68 7.73 -4.21
N LEU A 5 5.77 7.78 -3.23
CA LEU A 5 4.48 7.08 -3.32
C LEU A 5 3.59 7.65 -4.45
N GLY A 6 3.63 8.96 -4.68
CA GLY A 6 2.99 9.61 -5.84
C GLY A 6 3.58 9.15 -7.17
N ARG A 7 4.91 9.00 -7.27
CA ARG A 7 5.56 8.40 -8.45
C ARG A 7 5.18 6.93 -8.63
N PHE A 8 5.11 6.16 -7.55
CA PHE A 8 4.64 4.78 -7.60
C PHE A 8 3.19 4.70 -8.11
N GLN A 9 2.29 5.54 -7.58
CA GLN A 9 0.92 5.67 -8.06
C GLN A 9 0.86 5.95 -9.57
N HIS A 10 1.71 6.86 -10.07
CA HIS A 10 1.79 7.16 -11.50
C HIS A 10 2.24 5.95 -12.32
N VAL A 11 3.24 5.19 -11.84
CA VAL A 11 3.70 3.94 -12.49
C VAL A 11 2.60 2.88 -12.52
N LEU A 12 1.79 2.75 -11.47
CA LEU A 12 0.65 1.84 -11.45
C LEU A 12 -0.40 2.22 -12.51
N ARG A 13 -0.70 3.52 -12.65
CA ARG A 13 -1.88 4.03 -13.37
C ARG A 13 -1.66 4.49 -14.81
N ARG A 14 -0.42 4.68 -15.24
CA ARG A 14 -0.12 5.05 -16.62
C ARG A 14 -0.69 4.02 -17.63
N PRO A 15 -0.84 4.36 -18.92
CA PRO A 15 -1.14 3.37 -19.96
C PRO A 15 -0.12 2.23 -19.93
N ASN A 16 -0.58 0.98 -19.94
CA ASN A 16 0.25 -0.22 -19.70
C ASN A 16 1.01 -0.17 -18.35
N GLY A 17 0.40 0.45 -17.34
CA GLY A 17 0.92 0.56 -16.00
C GLY A 17 0.95 -0.77 -15.25
N LEU A 18 1.53 -0.73 -14.06
CA LEU A 18 1.83 -1.93 -13.29
C LEU A 18 0.72 -2.38 -12.33
N SER A 19 -0.47 -1.76 -12.36
CA SER A 19 -1.60 -2.22 -11.53
C SER A 19 -1.85 -3.73 -11.67
N ILE A 20 -1.73 -4.29 -12.87
CA ILE A 20 -1.92 -5.74 -13.12
C ILE A 20 -0.99 -6.64 -12.31
N ALA A 21 0.21 -6.17 -11.96
CA ALA A 21 1.17 -6.93 -11.15
C ALA A 21 0.72 -7.05 -9.69
N LEU A 22 -0.19 -6.18 -9.23
CA LEU A 22 -0.78 -6.23 -7.89
C LEU A 22 -2.05 -7.11 -7.85
N TRP A 23 -2.34 -7.85 -8.93
CA TRP A 23 -3.52 -8.71 -9.00
C TRP A 23 -3.14 -10.14 -9.36
N ASN A 24 -3.72 -11.08 -8.63
CA ASN A 24 -3.71 -12.48 -8.96
C ASN A 24 -4.80 -12.80 -10.00
N ARG A 25 -4.54 -13.82 -10.82
CA ARG A 25 -5.46 -14.29 -11.85
C ARG A 25 -5.50 -15.81 -11.94
N SER A 26 -6.69 -16.37 -12.13
CA SER A 26 -6.85 -17.84 -12.21
C SER A 26 -6.37 -18.44 -13.54
N LYS A 27 -6.26 -17.64 -14.60
CA LYS A 27 -5.87 -18.07 -15.95
C LYS A 27 -4.93 -17.07 -16.60
N SER A 28 -4.15 -17.53 -17.57
CA SER A 28 -3.29 -16.65 -18.40
C SER A 28 -4.10 -15.67 -19.26
N SER A 29 -5.28 -16.11 -19.74
CA SER A 29 -6.21 -15.25 -20.49
C SER A 29 -6.94 -14.29 -19.56
N ALA A 30 -6.63 -12.99 -19.68
CA ALA A 30 -7.24 -11.94 -18.87
C ALA A 30 -8.78 -11.86 -19.01
N ALA A 31 -9.31 -12.24 -20.17
CA ALA A 31 -10.74 -12.21 -20.46
C ALA A 31 -11.54 -13.32 -19.76
N GLN A 32 -10.88 -14.43 -19.41
CA GLN A 32 -11.51 -15.60 -18.78
C GLN A 32 -11.03 -15.82 -17.34
N ALA A 33 -10.16 -14.95 -16.85
CA ALA A 33 -9.59 -15.05 -15.52
C ALA A 33 -10.54 -14.48 -14.48
N GLU A 34 -10.62 -15.17 -13.35
CA GLU A 34 -11.04 -14.57 -12.09
C GLU A 34 -9.88 -13.74 -11.57
N TRP A 35 -10.18 -12.57 -11.01
CA TRP A 35 -9.20 -11.63 -10.50
C TRP A 35 -9.45 -11.33 -9.03
N TRP A 36 -8.37 -11.33 -8.26
CA TRP A 36 -8.37 -10.88 -6.86
C TRP A 36 -7.06 -10.17 -6.55
N PRO A 37 -7.05 -9.23 -5.59
CA PRO A 37 -5.83 -8.53 -5.22
C PRO A 37 -4.71 -9.46 -4.75
N CYS A 38 -3.48 -9.00 -4.87
CA CYS A 38 -2.33 -9.59 -4.19
C CYS A 38 -2.49 -9.49 -2.66
N TRP A 39 -1.65 -10.21 -1.92
CA TRP A 39 -1.61 -10.06 -0.47
C TRP A 39 -0.91 -8.75 -0.07
N GLU A 40 -1.03 -8.37 1.19
CA GLU A 40 -0.40 -7.14 1.72
C GLU A 40 1.12 -7.27 1.64
N GLU A 41 1.65 -8.45 1.89
CA GLU A 41 3.07 -8.77 1.78
C GLU A 41 3.60 -8.57 0.36
N ASP A 42 2.86 -9.02 -0.65
CA ASP A 42 3.22 -8.85 -2.06
C ASP A 42 3.24 -7.36 -2.45
N LEU A 43 2.24 -6.59 -1.98
CA LEU A 43 2.18 -5.14 -2.19
C LEU A 43 3.41 -4.46 -1.58
N SER A 44 3.75 -4.82 -0.34
CA SER A 44 4.91 -4.28 0.35
C SER A 44 6.24 -4.65 -0.32
N ASP A 45 6.37 -5.88 -0.86
CA ASP A 45 7.57 -6.30 -1.58
C ASP A 45 7.75 -5.50 -2.88
N ILE A 46 6.68 -5.34 -3.66
CA ILE A 46 6.71 -4.57 -4.90
C ILE A 46 7.00 -3.09 -4.61
N LEU A 47 6.39 -2.52 -3.56
CA LEU A 47 6.68 -1.15 -3.14
C LEU A 47 8.14 -1.00 -2.67
N ALA A 48 8.64 -1.91 -1.84
CA ALA A 48 10.02 -1.85 -1.36
C ALA A 48 11.03 -1.93 -2.50
N ALA A 49 10.79 -2.81 -3.49
CA ALA A 49 11.60 -2.88 -4.70
C ALA A 49 11.56 -1.56 -5.48
N PHE A 50 10.38 -0.94 -5.64
CA PHE A 50 10.25 0.37 -6.27
C PHE A 50 11.02 1.45 -5.51
N LEU A 51 10.85 1.54 -4.19
CA LEU A 51 11.51 2.54 -3.36
C LEU A 51 13.03 2.38 -3.38
N LEU A 52 13.55 1.15 -3.37
CA LEU A 52 14.97 0.90 -3.50
C LEU A 52 15.53 1.46 -4.82
N GLN A 53 14.79 1.33 -5.93
CA GLN A 53 15.21 1.90 -7.22
C GLN A 53 15.04 3.41 -7.28
N ASP A 54 13.96 3.94 -6.71
CA ASP A 54 13.60 5.37 -6.80
C ASP A 54 14.47 6.26 -5.88
N ILE A 55 14.83 5.77 -4.68
CA ILE A 55 15.57 6.57 -3.68
C ILE A 55 16.84 5.90 -3.13
N GLY A 56 17.15 4.65 -3.50
CA GLY A 56 18.27 3.88 -2.92
C GLY A 56 19.68 4.40 -3.23
N GLY A 57 19.82 5.39 -4.13
CA GLY A 57 21.12 6.00 -4.45
C GLY A 57 21.80 6.79 -3.32
N TYR A 58 21.08 7.09 -2.22
CA TYR A 58 21.55 8.00 -1.17
C TYR A 58 21.73 7.34 0.20
N ARG A 59 22.58 6.31 0.37
CA ARG A 59 22.79 5.65 1.69
C ARG A 59 21.48 5.24 2.40
N VAL A 60 20.38 5.11 1.67
CA VAL A 60 19.06 4.76 2.21
C VAL A 60 19.00 3.24 2.28
N VAL A 61 18.78 2.71 3.47
CA VAL A 61 18.57 1.27 3.67
C VAL A 61 17.07 1.02 3.68
N VAL A 62 16.57 0.25 2.71
CA VAL A 62 15.18 -0.22 2.67
C VAL A 62 15.16 -1.66 3.16
N ASN A 63 14.67 -1.86 4.38
CA ASN A 63 14.55 -3.17 5.01
C ASN A 63 13.11 -3.66 4.92
N ARG A 64 12.94 -4.86 4.36
CA ARG A 64 11.76 -5.71 4.59
C ARG A 64 12.14 -6.68 5.71
N GLU A 65 11.33 -6.80 6.75
CA GLU A 65 11.56 -7.85 7.74
C GLU A 65 11.26 -9.21 7.09
N VAL A 66 12.30 -9.88 6.60
CA VAL A 66 12.26 -11.30 6.26
C VAL A 66 12.12 -12.06 7.57
N GLN A 67 11.13 -12.95 7.66
CA GLN A 67 10.94 -13.88 8.77
C GLN A 67 12.24 -14.64 9.05
N LEU A 68 13.03 -14.15 9.99
CA LEU A 68 14.02 -14.97 10.69
C LEU A 68 13.50 -15.07 12.11
N ASP A 69 12.67 -16.08 12.34
CA ASP A 69 12.26 -16.54 13.67
C ASP A 69 13.51 -16.69 14.54
N ARG A 70 13.80 -15.67 15.35
CA ARG A 70 14.75 -15.76 16.46
C ARG A 70 13.90 -15.83 17.72
N PRO A 71 13.81 -16.99 18.39
CA PRO A 71 13.07 -17.11 19.63
C PRO A 71 13.73 -16.19 20.68
N GLY A 72 12.98 -15.21 21.21
CA GLY A 72 13.42 -14.40 22.36
C GLY A 72 13.42 -12.88 22.15
N LEU A 73 13.29 -12.39 20.92
CA LEU A 73 13.01 -10.98 20.62
C LEU A 73 11.73 -10.96 19.79
N SER A 74 10.60 -10.69 20.43
CA SER A 74 9.32 -10.44 19.76
C SER A 74 9.45 -9.15 18.95
N GLY A 75 10.08 -9.24 17.77
CA GLY A 75 10.30 -8.13 16.86
C GLY A 75 8.96 -7.50 16.49
N ARG A 76 8.87 -6.19 16.67
CA ARG A 76 7.73 -5.41 16.20
C ARG A 76 7.74 -5.50 14.67
N ARG A 77 6.89 -6.39 14.11
CA ARG A 77 6.82 -6.67 12.67
C ARG A 77 6.17 -5.51 11.91
N THR A 78 6.93 -4.86 11.04
CA THR A 78 6.43 -3.83 10.13
C THR A 78 6.64 -4.23 8.68
N ASP A 79 5.83 -3.67 7.79
CA ASP A 79 5.91 -3.97 6.38
C ASP A 79 7.18 -3.39 5.77
N ILE A 80 7.45 -2.09 5.87
CA ILE A 80 8.68 -1.52 5.28
C ILE A 80 9.33 -0.57 6.28
N GLN A 81 10.62 -0.76 6.56
CA GLN A 81 11.41 0.17 7.33
C GLN A 81 12.49 0.78 6.45
N ILE A 82 12.57 2.11 6.46
CA ILE A 82 13.54 2.88 5.70
C ILE A 82 14.40 3.63 6.70
N GLU A 83 15.70 3.42 6.62
CA GLU A 83 16.66 4.09 7.48
C GLU A 83 17.58 4.99 6.67
N VAL A 84 17.76 6.21 7.16
CA VAL A 84 18.78 7.12 6.70
C VAL A 84 19.82 7.22 7.81
N PRO A 85 21.02 6.65 7.62
CA PRO A 85 22.10 6.73 8.60
C PRO A 85 22.44 8.18 8.90
N ALA A 86 22.72 8.46 10.17
CA ALA A 86 23.25 9.75 10.54
C ALA A 86 24.62 9.99 9.88
N PRO A 87 25.00 11.26 9.61
CA PRO A 87 26.34 11.57 9.12
C PRO A 87 27.41 10.97 10.07
N PRO A 88 28.50 10.39 9.51
CA PRO A 88 29.58 9.84 10.33
C PRO A 88 30.10 10.89 11.33
N GLY A 89 30.28 10.49 12.60
CA GLY A 89 30.79 11.37 13.65
C GLY A 89 29.77 12.34 14.26
N SER A 90 28.51 12.34 13.81
CA SER A 90 27.48 13.22 14.38
C SER A 90 26.92 12.76 15.73
N GLY A 91 27.13 11.48 16.10
CA GLY A 91 26.58 10.90 17.34
C GLY A 91 25.05 10.82 17.39
N HIS A 92 24.35 11.15 16.29
CA HIS A 92 22.90 11.09 16.21
C HIS A 92 22.40 9.70 15.82
N ASP A 93 21.21 9.35 16.33
CA ASP A 93 20.48 8.18 15.86
C ASP A 93 20.07 8.32 14.38
N PRO A 94 19.96 7.21 13.63
CA PRO A 94 19.44 7.23 12.26
C PRO A 94 18.00 7.77 12.24
N VAL A 95 17.64 8.41 11.13
CA VAL A 95 16.24 8.76 10.87
C VAL A 95 15.55 7.51 10.34
N ARG A 96 14.44 7.13 10.95
CA ARG A 96 13.64 5.96 10.56
C ARG A 96 12.30 6.40 9.99
N LEU A 97 11.86 5.70 8.98
CA LEU A 97 10.52 5.78 8.44
C LEU A 97 9.94 4.37 8.37
N VAL A 98 8.79 4.18 8.99
CA VAL A 98 8.06 2.92 9.01
C VAL A 98 6.81 3.06 8.12
N ILE A 99 6.62 2.15 7.19
CA ILE A 99 5.42 2.09 6.33
C ILE A 99 4.67 0.81 6.67
N GLU A 100 3.45 0.96 7.16
CA GLU A 100 2.51 -0.14 7.37
C GLU A 100 1.56 -0.20 6.17
N CYS A 101 1.50 -1.35 5.49
CA CYS A 101 0.68 -1.58 4.32
C CYS A 101 -0.60 -2.31 4.69
N LYS A 102 -1.73 -1.86 4.14
CA LYS A 102 -3.02 -2.54 4.27
C LYS A 102 -3.76 -2.55 2.94
N GLY A 103 -4.43 -3.65 2.64
CA GLY A 103 -5.44 -3.68 1.57
C GLY A 103 -6.72 -3.04 2.06
N CYS A 104 -7.49 -2.42 1.16
CA CYS A 104 -8.78 -1.83 1.51
C CYS A 104 -9.74 -2.86 2.15
N TRP A 105 -9.55 -4.15 1.87
CA TRP A 105 -10.30 -5.26 2.45
C TRP A 105 -9.89 -5.70 3.85
N ASN A 106 -8.81 -5.17 4.41
CA ASN A 106 -8.31 -5.65 5.69
C ASN A 106 -9.21 -5.16 6.83
N SER A 107 -9.75 -6.10 7.62
CA SER A 107 -10.63 -5.81 8.77
C SER A 107 -10.01 -4.91 9.84
N THR A 108 -8.68 -4.84 9.90
CA THR A 108 -7.95 -3.99 10.85
C THR A 108 -7.70 -2.58 10.33
N LEU A 109 -7.92 -2.30 9.03
CA LEU A 109 -7.67 -1.01 8.40
C LEU A 109 -8.21 0.19 9.20
N PRO A 110 -9.43 0.16 9.78
CA PRO A 110 -9.96 1.31 10.55
C PRO A 110 -9.13 1.70 11.77
N THR A 111 -8.27 0.79 12.27
CA THR A 111 -7.46 1.01 13.49
C THR A 111 -5.97 0.79 13.25
N ALA A 112 -5.55 0.45 12.03
CA ALA A 112 -4.17 0.08 11.73
C ALA A 112 -3.20 1.26 11.95
N LEU A 113 -3.59 2.48 11.58
CA LEU A 113 -2.73 3.66 11.79
C LEU A 113 -2.40 3.83 13.28
N GLU A 114 -3.40 3.77 14.15
CA GLU A 114 -3.18 3.90 15.60
C GLU A 114 -2.46 2.68 16.16
N ARG A 115 -3.08 1.50 16.06
CA ARG A 115 -2.67 0.31 16.83
C ARG A 115 -1.46 -0.39 16.26
N GLN A 116 -1.27 -0.30 14.94
CA GLN A 116 -0.23 -1.05 14.22
C GLN A 116 0.93 -0.16 13.80
N LEU A 117 0.77 1.15 13.67
CA LEU A 117 1.86 2.04 13.30
C LEU A 117 2.27 2.95 14.46
N VAL A 118 1.35 3.77 14.96
CA VAL A 118 1.66 4.77 16.00
C VAL A 118 2.10 4.10 17.29
N ASP A 119 1.28 3.21 17.85
CA ASP A 119 1.52 2.57 19.16
C ASP A 119 2.75 1.64 19.16
N ARG A 120 3.12 1.11 17.98
CA ARG A 120 4.24 0.18 17.86
C ARG A 120 5.57 0.86 17.56
N TYR A 121 5.60 1.98 16.83
CA TYR A 121 6.87 2.50 16.30
C TYR A 121 7.14 3.96 16.61
N LEU A 122 6.12 4.79 16.81
CA LEU A 122 6.31 6.24 16.89
C LEU A 122 6.60 6.73 18.32
N ASP A 123 6.69 5.81 19.28
CA ASP A 123 7.32 6.02 20.59
C ASP A 123 8.86 6.13 20.49
N THR A 124 9.43 5.69 19.36
CA THR A 124 10.87 5.59 19.17
C THR A 124 11.42 6.91 18.59
N PRO A 125 12.50 7.49 19.17
CA PRO A 125 13.10 8.73 18.69
C PRO A 125 13.43 8.71 17.19
N ARG A 126 13.27 9.88 16.55
CA ARG A 126 13.55 10.12 15.12
C ARG A 126 12.86 9.13 14.16
N THR A 127 11.67 8.67 14.52
CA THR A 127 10.87 7.74 13.72
C THR A 127 9.61 8.43 13.20
N ALA A 128 9.36 8.32 11.90
CA ALA A 128 8.11 8.73 11.26
C ALA A 128 7.35 7.53 10.72
N GLY A 129 6.04 7.68 10.51
CA GLY A 129 5.15 6.61 10.08
C GLY A 129 4.33 6.98 8.84
N ILE A 130 4.08 6.02 7.95
CA ILE A 130 3.06 6.11 6.90
C ILE A 130 2.16 4.88 6.97
N LEU A 131 0.84 5.07 7.09
CA LEU A 131 -0.11 4.02 6.74
C LEU A 131 -0.36 4.10 5.23
N LEU A 132 0.05 3.07 4.50
CA LEU A 132 -0.22 2.92 3.08
C LEU A 132 -1.42 2.00 2.86
N THR A 133 -2.48 2.50 2.24
CA THR A 133 -3.63 1.69 1.86
C THR A 133 -3.62 1.40 0.37
N GLY A 134 -3.56 0.12 -0.02
CA GLY A 134 -3.85 -0.27 -1.40
C GLY A 134 -5.36 -0.41 -1.59
N TYR A 135 -5.95 0.38 -2.48
CA TYR A 135 -7.37 0.34 -2.83
C TYR A 135 -7.59 -0.41 -4.14
N PHE A 136 -8.42 -1.46 -4.10
CA PHE A 136 -8.58 -2.38 -5.22
C PHE A 136 -10.03 -2.61 -5.64
N ASP A 137 -10.99 -1.97 -4.97
CA ASP A 137 -12.40 -2.21 -5.27
C ASP A 137 -12.77 -1.71 -6.67
N CYS A 138 -13.07 -2.66 -7.57
CA CYS A 138 -13.43 -2.40 -8.96
C CYS A 138 -14.18 -3.62 -9.56
N ASP A 139 -14.83 -3.41 -10.69
CA ASP A 139 -15.65 -4.43 -11.37
C ASP A 139 -14.90 -5.70 -11.75
N ARG A 140 -13.56 -5.63 -11.89
CA ARG A 140 -12.76 -6.82 -12.21
C ARG A 140 -12.59 -7.75 -11.03
N TRP A 141 -12.70 -7.25 -9.80
CA TRP A 141 -12.59 -8.10 -8.63
C TRP A 141 -13.75 -9.08 -8.60
N THR A 142 -13.44 -10.36 -8.85
CA THR A 142 -14.44 -11.42 -8.93
C THR A 142 -15.21 -11.54 -7.62
N ALA A 143 -16.54 -11.47 -7.71
CA ALA A 143 -17.44 -11.48 -6.55
C ALA A 143 -17.21 -12.69 -5.63
N ALA A 144 -17.01 -13.89 -6.19
CA ALA A 144 -16.75 -15.11 -5.43
C ALA A 144 -15.41 -15.11 -4.66
N LYS A 145 -14.46 -14.25 -5.06
CA LYS A 145 -13.16 -14.04 -4.41
C LYS A 145 -13.10 -12.70 -3.65
N ARG A 146 -14.20 -11.93 -3.65
CA ARG A 146 -14.26 -10.64 -3.00
C ARG A 146 -14.32 -10.87 -1.50
N ARG A 147 -13.33 -10.30 -0.81
CA ARG A 147 -13.31 -10.31 0.65
C ARG A 147 -14.26 -9.22 1.13
N SER A 148 -14.89 -9.40 2.29
CA SER A 148 -15.71 -8.36 2.91
C SER A 148 -14.82 -7.16 3.22
N CYS A 149 -14.92 -6.13 2.39
CA CYS A 149 -14.29 -4.85 2.64
C CYS A 149 -14.96 -4.25 3.88
N PRO A 150 -14.23 -3.88 4.95
CA PRO A 150 -14.84 -3.63 6.26
C PRO A 150 -15.46 -2.24 6.40
N ALA A 151 -15.17 -1.31 5.49
CA ALA A 151 -15.89 -0.06 5.42
C ALA A 151 -17.14 -0.19 4.54
N THR A 152 -18.08 0.71 4.79
CA THR A 152 -19.47 0.48 4.44
C THR A 152 -19.91 1.25 3.19
N HIS A 153 -19.02 2.03 2.57
CA HIS A 153 -19.36 2.96 1.48
C HIS A 153 -18.22 3.18 0.44
N HIS A 154 -17.30 2.22 0.33
CA HIS A 154 -15.92 2.35 -0.18
C HIS A 154 -15.73 2.89 -1.60
N THR A 155 -15.65 4.21 -1.77
CA THR A 155 -14.91 4.79 -2.89
C THR A 155 -13.44 4.93 -2.48
N LEU A 156 -12.55 5.04 -3.47
CA LEU A 156 -11.16 5.41 -3.24
C LEU A 156 -11.07 6.67 -2.37
N GLU A 157 -11.90 7.66 -2.67
CA GLU A 157 -11.96 8.94 -1.96
C GLU A 157 -12.38 8.78 -0.50
N SER A 158 -13.40 7.99 -0.19
CA SER A 158 -13.85 7.82 1.20
C SER A 158 -12.84 7.07 2.06
N VAL A 159 -12.13 6.09 1.47
CA VAL A 159 -11.00 5.42 2.13
C VAL A 159 -9.88 6.42 2.39
N ASP A 160 -9.49 7.22 1.40
CA ASP A 160 -8.42 8.20 1.55
C ASP A 160 -8.75 9.24 2.63
N GLN A 161 -9.93 9.87 2.55
CA GLN A 161 -10.38 10.85 3.53
C GLN A 161 -10.38 10.27 4.96
N HIS A 162 -10.83 9.03 5.14
CA HIS A 162 -10.81 8.38 6.44
C HIS A 162 -9.39 8.21 6.99
N GLN A 163 -8.45 7.74 6.15
CA GLN A 163 -7.07 7.54 6.58
C GLN A 163 -6.34 8.86 6.84
N GLN A 164 -6.58 9.90 6.03
CA GLN A 164 -6.06 11.25 6.29
C GLN A 164 -6.58 11.80 7.62
N GLN A 165 -7.88 11.62 7.90
CA GLN A 165 -8.46 12.06 9.17
C GLN A 165 -7.84 11.31 10.36
N GLN A 166 -7.63 10.00 10.26
CA GLN A 166 -6.95 9.22 11.29
C GLN A 166 -5.52 9.72 11.54
N ALA A 167 -4.76 10.01 10.47
CA ALA A 167 -3.40 10.54 10.58
C ALA A 167 -3.39 11.90 11.30
N HIS A 168 -4.25 12.83 10.88
CA HIS A 168 -4.39 14.14 11.52
C HIS A 168 -4.79 14.05 13.00
N THR A 169 -5.73 13.16 13.33
CA THR A 169 -6.13 12.93 14.71
C THR A 169 -4.95 12.44 15.56
N GLN A 170 -4.17 11.47 15.08
CA GLN A 170 -3.01 10.96 15.84
C GLN A 170 -1.86 11.97 15.93
N GLN A 171 -1.63 12.79 14.88
CA GLN A 171 -0.71 13.94 14.95
C GLN A 171 -1.13 14.91 16.05
N ALA A 172 -2.40 15.30 16.10
CA ALA A 172 -2.91 16.26 17.09
C ALA A 172 -2.91 15.71 18.53
N LEU A 173 -3.25 14.43 18.70
CA LEU A 173 -3.35 13.81 20.03
C LEU A 173 -1.99 13.43 20.62
N LYS A 174 -1.06 12.91 19.80
CA LYS A 174 0.20 12.34 20.28
C LYS A 174 1.44 13.12 19.87
N GLY A 175 1.31 14.13 19.00
CA GLY A 175 2.44 14.93 18.52
C GLY A 175 3.45 14.14 17.67
N VAL A 176 3.01 13.02 17.07
CA VAL A 176 3.88 12.11 16.32
C VAL A 176 3.89 12.42 14.81
N PRO A 177 5.03 12.24 14.12
CA PRO A 177 5.11 12.43 12.68
C PRO A 177 4.54 11.22 11.92
N VAL A 178 3.22 11.17 11.76
CA VAL A 178 2.49 10.12 11.02
C VAL A 178 1.74 10.70 9.83
N ALA A 179 1.69 9.98 8.71
CA ALA A 179 0.88 10.33 7.55
C ALA A 179 0.10 9.10 7.03
N ALA A 180 -0.85 9.34 6.15
CA ALA A 180 -1.55 8.29 5.39
C ALA A 180 -1.39 8.51 3.89
N PHE A 181 -1.44 7.44 3.12
CA PHE A 181 -1.45 7.50 1.66
C PHE A 181 -2.26 6.34 1.07
N THR A 182 -3.19 6.66 0.18
CA THR A 182 -4.03 5.65 -0.50
C THR A 182 -3.61 5.48 -1.95
N LEU A 183 -3.19 4.28 -2.32
CA LEU A 183 -2.90 3.90 -3.69
C LEU A 183 -4.18 3.41 -4.39
N ASP A 184 -4.50 3.99 -5.53
CA ASP A 184 -5.42 3.39 -6.49
C ASP A 184 -4.74 2.24 -7.23
N CYS A 185 -5.02 1.02 -6.80
CA CYS A 185 -4.56 -0.23 -7.38
C CYS A 185 -5.60 -0.88 -8.29
N THR A 186 -6.71 -0.19 -8.60
CA THR A 186 -7.78 -0.76 -9.42
C THR A 186 -7.30 -1.07 -10.85
N LEU A 187 -7.90 -2.10 -11.45
CA LEU A 187 -7.66 -2.43 -12.85
C LEU A 187 -8.53 -1.54 -13.76
N PRO A 188 -8.05 -1.19 -14.96
CA PRO A 188 -8.86 -0.48 -15.95
C PRO A 188 -10.15 -1.25 -16.24
N SER A 189 -11.28 -0.55 -16.34
CA SER A 189 -12.57 -1.15 -16.66
C SER A 189 -12.48 -1.97 -17.95
N GLN A 190 -13.28 -3.04 -18.05
CA GLN A 190 -13.47 -3.71 -19.34
C GLN A 190 -14.28 -2.73 -20.19
N GLY A 191 -13.62 -1.99 -21.09
CA GLY A 191 -14.34 -1.18 -22.07
C GLY A 191 -15.43 -2.03 -22.72
N ARG A 192 -16.68 -1.55 -22.75
CA ARG A 192 -17.77 -2.20 -23.47
C ARG A 192 -17.24 -2.50 -24.88
N ARG A 193 -17.03 -3.78 -25.21
CA ARG A 193 -16.92 -4.19 -26.61
C ARG A 193 -18.20 -3.69 -27.28
N ALA A 194 -18.07 -2.73 -28.19
CA ALA A 194 -19.17 -2.40 -29.07
C ALA A 194 -19.54 -3.70 -29.80
N SER A 195 -20.72 -4.23 -29.54
CA SER A 195 -21.27 -5.34 -30.32
C SER A 195 -21.27 -4.90 -31.79
N PRO A 196 -20.78 -5.72 -32.73
CA PRO A 196 -20.93 -5.40 -34.14
C PRO A 196 -22.43 -5.25 -34.42
N ARG A 197 -22.82 -4.12 -35.01
CA ARG A 197 -24.17 -3.93 -35.52
C ARG A 197 -24.44 -5.12 -36.44
N ARG A 198 -25.50 -5.89 -36.17
CA ARG A 198 -26.05 -6.79 -37.16
C ARG A 198 -26.67 -5.87 -38.21
N ASP A 199 -25.90 -5.58 -39.26
CA ASP A 199 -26.47 -5.04 -40.47
C ASP A 199 -27.47 -6.07 -40.98
N GLY A 200 -28.73 -5.63 -41.05
CA GLY A 200 -29.82 -6.41 -41.59
C GLY A 200 -29.50 -6.80 -43.03
N GLN A 201 -29.74 -8.07 -43.34
CA GLN A 201 -29.90 -8.52 -44.72
C GLN A 201 -31.39 -8.61 -45.05
N PRO A 202 -31.72 -8.47 -46.34
CA PRO A 202 -32.87 -7.71 -46.85
C PRO A 202 -34.23 -8.40 -46.70
#